data_AF-A0A932LSJ0-F1
#
_entry.id   AF-A0A932LSJ0-F1
#
_cell.length_a   1.000
_cell.length_b   1.000
_cell.length_c   1.000
_cell.angle_alpha   90.00
_cell.angle_beta   90.00
_cell.angle_gamma   90.00
#
_symmetry.space_group_name_H-M   'P 1'
#
loop_
_entity.id
_entity.type
_entity.pdbx_description
1 polymer ?
#
loop_
_entity_poly.entity_id
_entity_poly.type
_entity_poly.pdbx_seq_one_letter_code
_entity_poly.pdbx_strand_id
1 'polypeptide(L)'
;MVASSPAVGDKILSFFFSRPRRRFTPAEVLKGAGGARGDLDAIVEGLKQLCREGKLVRLKKSHYALPDAQSCVTGRVHAHPDGFGFLIPEEKGREDIYISRREMRRVMHGDRILVRIDRKKHRGSEAHVAQVLERGQKRILGTYEEIQGKGFLVPMDLRIGPAIPLAEGRARPAKGKVIAAEVVRYGTALSSPQAEILETLGDPDDPEVQSQAVIFRFGLPTSFAEETRRDAAQCPRTIAASESQSRRDLRPLSIVTIDGEQARDFDDAVSVARKNGGYLLHVSIADVAHYVKSSTALDREAYQRGTSVYFPDRAIPMLPEELSNGICSLNPGEVRLTKTALLEINGKGDVIKTQFFNSIIRSRARMTYTDIKRILVDRDPECLERYRDLVDDFKLMEELALLLMEKRRARGSLDFDLPEAEIILDLQGMPENIVRAERSIAHRIIEEFMIAANEAVARHLKERDLPFLYRVHEGPDQDTLHAVSPLLLSLGYRLPLKRERITPKELQRILEACRGKPEEKLLNHVLLRAMKQAHYSPENIGHFGLASSCYAHFTSPIRRYPDLVVHRMLQDA
;
A
#
# COMPACT_ATOMS: atom_id res chain seq x y z
N MET A 1 -2.60 40.73 -12.25
CA MET A 1 -2.72 40.91 -10.79
C MET A 1 -4.17 41.31 -10.49
N VAL A 2 -4.99 40.34 -10.12
CA VAL A 2 -6.31 40.59 -9.51
C VAL A 2 -6.16 40.09 -8.08
N ALA A 3 -6.21 41.00 -7.11
CA ALA A 3 -6.16 40.64 -5.70
C ALA A 3 -7.37 39.76 -5.39
N SER A 4 -7.14 38.47 -5.13
CA SER A 4 -8.15 37.55 -4.65
C SER A 4 -8.63 38.03 -3.28
N SER A 5 -9.92 38.33 -3.18
CA SER A 5 -10.56 38.56 -1.88
C SER A 5 -10.29 37.34 -1.00
N PRO A 6 -9.78 37.48 0.24
CA PRO A 6 -9.51 36.33 1.09
C PRO A 6 -10.81 35.56 1.32
N ALA A 7 -10.71 34.23 1.24
CA ALA A 7 -11.84 33.33 1.49
C ALA A 7 -12.47 33.69 2.84
N VAL A 8 -13.79 33.62 2.94
CA VAL A 8 -14.55 34.00 4.16
C VAL A 8 -13.98 33.34 5.43
N GLY A 9 -13.42 32.13 5.31
CA GLY A 9 -12.72 31.43 6.39
C GLY A 9 -11.49 32.16 6.95
N ASP A 10 -10.66 32.78 6.11
CA ASP A 10 -9.44 33.48 6.56
C ASP A 10 -9.77 34.74 7.35
N LYS A 11 -10.84 35.45 6.95
CA LYS A 11 -11.35 36.61 7.68
C LYS A 11 -11.88 36.22 9.06
N ILE A 12 -12.60 35.09 9.14
CA ILE A 12 -13.09 34.55 10.42
C ILE A 12 -11.91 34.17 11.31
N LEU A 13 -10.92 33.42 10.80
CA LEU A 13 -9.75 33.02 11.60
C LEU A 13 -8.96 34.23 12.10
N SER A 14 -8.70 35.20 11.24
CA SER A 14 -7.98 36.44 11.61
C SER A 14 -8.70 37.18 12.75
N PHE A 15 -10.04 37.23 12.71
CA PHE A 15 -10.84 37.79 13.79
C PHE A 15 -10.65 37.04 15.12
N PHE A 16 -10.65 35.71 15.10
CA PHE A 16 -10.38 34.89 16.29
C PHE A 16 -8.95 35.02 16.80
N PHE A 17 -7.94 35.05 15.93
CA PHE A 17 -6.53 35.24 16.30
C PHE A 17 -6.26 36.61 16.92
N SER A 18 -6.99 37.65 16.51
CA SER A 18 -6.90 38.97 17.15
C SER A 18 -7.42 38.97 18.59
N ARG A 19 -8.22 37.96 18.99
CA ARG A 19 -8.90 37.88 20.29
C ARG A 19 -8.91 36.44 20.83
N PRO A 20 -7.73 35.84 21.07
CA PRO A 20 -7.59 34.39 21.17
C PRO A 20 -8.31 33.76 22.38
N ARG A 21 -8.53 34.53 23.45
CA ARG A 21 -9.20 34.06 24.68
C ARG A 21 -10.71 34.31 24.70
N ARG A 22 -11.28 34.95 23.68
CA ARG A 22 -12.71 35.29 23.63
C ARG A 22 -13.50 34.26 22.82
N ARG A 23 -14.77 34.16 23.14
CA ARG A 23 -15.75 33.33 22.44
C ARG A 23 -16.79 34.23 21.78
N PHE A 24 -17.21 33.87 20.57
CA PHE A 24 -18.10 34.71 19.77
C PHE A 24 -19.24 33.91 19.17
N THR A 25 -20.42 34.50 19.09
CA THR A 25 -21.58 34.00 18.33
C THR A 25 -21.45 34.37 16.84
N PRO A 26 -22.19 33.71 15.92
CA PRO A 26 -22.15 34.05 14.50
C PRO A 26 -22.46 35.54 14.22
N ALA A 27 -23.37 36.15 14.98
CA ALA A 27 -23.70 37.57 14.86
C ALA A 27 -22.55 38.50 15.28
N GLU A 28 -21.81 38.13 16.33
CA GLU A 28 -20.62 38.89 16.78
C GLU A 28 -19.45 38.73 15.81
N VAL A 29 -19.28 37.54 15.22
CA VAL A 29 -18.28 37.29 14.17
C VAL A 29 -18.63 38.09 12.92
N LEU A 30 -19.89 38.11 12.49
CA LEU A 30 -20.34 38.90 11.34
C LEU A 30 -20.04 40.40 11.54
N LYS A 31 -20.42 40.94 12.70
CA LYS A 31 -20.17 42.35 13.06
C LYS A 31 -18.67 42.66 13.16
N GLY A 32 -17.89 41.69 13.63
CA GLY A 32 -16.47 41.84 13.89
C GLY A 32 -15.56 41.60 12.68
N ALA A 33 -15.98 40.78 11.73
CA ALA A 33 -15.27 40.46 10.48
C ALA A 33 -15.66 41.38 9.32
N GLY A 34 -16.59 42.33 9.54
CA GLY A 34 -16.97 43.37 8.57
C GLY A 34 -17.93 42.92 7.47
N GLY A 35 -18.77 41.90 7.72
CA GLY A 35 -19.76 41.42 6.74
C GLY A 35 -21.11 42.17 6.80
N ALA A 36 -21.84 42.17 5.68
CA ALA A 36 -23.20 42.71 5.61
C ALA A 36 -24.23 41.72 6.18
N ARG A 37 -25.45 42.17 6.54
CA ARG A 37 -26.50 41.28 7.11
C ARG A 37 -26.84 40.07 6.22
N GLY A 38 -26.64 40.16 4.90
CA GLY A 38 -26.82 39.06 3.95
C GLY A 38 -25.74 37.97 4.00
N ASP A 39 -24.62 38.19 4.68
CA ASP A 39 -23.50 37.26 4.74
C ASP A 39 -23.57 36.29 5.93
N LEU A 40 -24.65 36.34 6.73
CA LEU A 40 -24.76 35.54 7.94
C LEU A 40 -24.69 34.03 7.65
N ASP A 41 -25.35 33.58 6.58
CA ASP A 41 -25.32 32.17 6.18
C ASP A 41 -23.92 31.73 5.73
N ALA A 42 -23.20 32.59 5.01
CA ALA A 42 -21.82 32.34 4.61
C ALA A 42 -20.86 32.30 5.82
N ILE A 43 -21.06 33.17 6.82
CA ILE A 43 -20.31 33.14 8.10
C ILE A 43 -20.62 31.86 8.87
N VAL A 44 -21.88 31.46 8.94
CA VAL A 44 -22.30 30.23 9.64
C VAL A 44 -21.68 29.01 8.96
N GLU A 45 -21.69 28.94 7.63
CA GLU A 45 -21.09 27.82 6.91
C GLU A 45 -19.56 27.82 7.03
N GLY A 46 -18.92 28.99 6.96
CA GLY A 46 -17.48 29.15 7.22
C GLY A 46 -17.10 28.72 8.65
N LEU A 47 -17.87 29.10 9.67
CA LEU A 47 -17.65 28.66 11.05
C LEU A 47 -17.80 27.15 11.20
N LYS A 48 -18.79 26.52 10.55
CA LYS A 48 -18.93 25.06 10.54
C LYS A 48 -17.74 24.38 9.86
N GLN A 49 -17.29 24.91 8.73
CA GLN A 49 -16.15 24.38 7.98
C GLN A 49 -14.85 24.47 8.79
N LEU A 50 -14.57 25.62 9.40
CA LEU A 50 -13.42 25.80 10.30
C LEU A 50 -13.49 24.91 11.54
N CYS A 51 -14.70 24.59 12.03
CA CYS A 51 -14.89 23.60 13.09
C CYS A 51 -14.58 22.18 12.59
N ARG A 52 -14.96 21.79 11.37
CA ARG A 52 -14.61 20.48 10.78
C ARG A 52 -13.09 20.35 10.58
N GLU A 53 -12.43 21.44 10.19
CA GLU A 53 -10.97 21.52 10.07
C GLU A 53 -10.26 21.48 11.43
N GLY A 54 -10.99 21.61 12.55
CA GLY A 54 -10.42 21.63 13.90
C GLY A 54 -9.78 22.96 14.30
N LYS A 55 -9.90 24.02 13.49
CA LYS A 55 -9.33 25.34 13.75
C LYS A 55 -10.16 26.17 14.74
N LEU A 56 -11.45 25.85 14.88
CA LEU A 56 -12.36 26.41 15.88
C LEU A 56 -13.10 25.31 16.61
N VAL A 57 -13.52 25.60 17.84
CA VAL A 57 -14.40 24.72 18.63
C VAL A 57 -15.76 25.37 18.83
N ARG A 58 -16.83 24.62 18.56
CA ARG A 58 -18.19 25.03 18.90
C ARG A 58 -18.49 24.72 20.37
N LEU A 59 -18.79 25.76 21.13
CA LEU A 59 -19.18 25.72 22.53
C LEU A 59 -20.72 25.76 22.68
N LYS A 60 -21.20 25.59 23.93
CA LYS A 60 -22.62 25.75 24.27
C LYS A 60 -23.14 27.13 23.86
N LYS A 61 -24.46 27.23 23.63
CA LYS A 61 -25.14 28.48 23.23
C LYS A 61 -24.59 29.10 21.93
N SER A 62 -24.17 28.27 20.97
CA SER A 62 -23.67 28.69 19.65
C SER A 62 -22.50 29.67 19.68
N HIS A 63 -21.63 29.55 20.69
CA HIS A 63 -20.38 30.29 20.72
C HIS A 63 -19.27 29.47 20.06
N TYR A 64 -18.29 30.15 19.46
CA TYR A 64 -17.11 29.58 18.83
C TYR A 64 -15.86 30.15 19.51
N ALA A 65 -14.76 29.40 19.56
CA ALA A 65 -13.48 29.81 20.15
C ALA A 65 -12.29 29.08 19.50
N LEU A 66 -11.06 29.57 19.74
CA LEU A 66 -9.84 28.85 19.35
C LEU A 66 -9.59 27.64 20.28
N PRO A 67 -9.18 26.47 19.76
CA PRO A 67 -8.88 25.26 20.54
C PRO A 67 -7.79 25.45 21.60
N ASP A 68 -6.68 26.11 21.24
CA ASP A 68 -5.52 26.31 22.12
C ASP A 68 -5.86 27.08 23.39
N ALA A 69 -6.80 28.04 23.26
CA ALA A 69 -7.27 28.84 24.38
C ALA A 69 -8.17 28.05 25.36
N GLN A 70 -8.51 26.79 25.06
CA GLN A 70 -9.42 25.94 25.84
C GLN A 70 -8.78 24.64 26.35
N SER A 71 -7.46 24.48 26.27
CA SER A 71 -6.77 23.21 26.61
C SER A 71 -7.34 22.00 25.85
N CYS A 72 -7.64 22.21 24.58
CA CYS A 72 -8.13 21.15 23.71
C CYS A 72 -6.98 20.37 23.05
N VAL A 73 -7.22 19.11 22.74
CA VAL A 73 -6.29 18.22 22.04
C VAL A 73 -7.04 17.50 20.94
N THR A 74 -6.43 17.46 19.75
CA THR A 74 -6.95 16.70 18.62
C THR A 74 -6.23 15.35 18.53
N GLY A 75 -6.98 14.31 18.20
CA GLY A 75 -6.43 12.97 18.02
C GLY A 75 -7.44 11.99 17.45
N ARG A 76 -7.00 10.74 17.31
CA ARG A 76 -7.86 9.63 16.89
C ARG A 76 -8.27 8.77 18.07
N VAL A 77 -9.55 8.38 18.11
CA VAL A 77 -10.10 7.52 19.15
C VAL A 77 -9.63 6.09 18.94
N HIS A 78 -8.97 5.54 19.94
CA HIS A 78 -8.69 4.12 20.08
C HIS A 78 -9.60 3.52 21.17
N ALA A 79 -10.74 2.98 20.76
CA ALA A 79 -11.68 2.34 21.67
C ALA A 79 -11.15 1.00 22.21
N HIS A 80 -11.55 0.66 23.44
CA HIS A 80 -11.26 -0.61 24.12
C HIS A 80 -12.55 -1.45 24.28
N PRO A 81 -12.50 -2.79 24.18
CA PRO A 81 -13.68 -3.66 24.32
C PRO A 81 -14.50 -3.47 25.60
N ASP A 82 -13.84 -3.10 26.71
CA ASP A 82 -14.51 -2.79 27.98
C ASP A 82 -15.31 -1.47 27.97
N GLY A 83 -15.34 -0.75 26.85
CA GLY A 83 -16.16 0.44 26.61
C GLY A 83 -15.51 1.78 26.97
N PHE A 84 -14.29 1.79 27.52
CA PHE A 84 -13.46 3.01 27.59
C PHE A 84 -12.61 3.13 26.31
N GLY A 85 -11.83 4.20 26.19
CA GLY A 85 -10.90 4.34 25.07
C GLY A 85 -9.79 5.31 25.38
N PHE A 86 -8.94 5.54 24.39
CA PHE A 86 -7.87 6.53 24.44
C PHE A 86 -7.97 7.46 23.24
N LEU A 87 -7.55 8.70 23.41
CA LEU A 87 -7.23 9.60 22.31
C LEU A 87 -5.74 9.50 22.04
N ILE A 88 -5.36 9.04 20.85
CA ILE A 88 -3.98 9.10 20.37
C ILE A 88 -3.78 10.49 19.76
N PRO A 89 -3.00 11.39 20.39
CA PRO A 89 -2.82 12.76 19.92
C PRO A 89 -2.14 12.81 18.55
N GLU A 90 -2.46 13.82 17.74
CA GLU A 90 -1.74 14.06 16.47
C GLU A 90 -0.32 14.61 16.70
N GLU A 91 -0.09 15.23 17.86
CA GLU A 91 1.20 15.73 18.31
C GLU A 91 2.12 14.56 18.69
N LYS A 92 3.23 14.38 17.96
CA LYS A 92 4.23 13.36 18.28
C LYS A 92 4.84 13.58 19.68
N GLY A 93 4.96 12.52 20.46
CA GLY A 93 5.59 12.53 21.78
C GLY A 93 4.66 12.86 22.94
N ARG A 94 3.36 13.07 22.69
CA ARG A 94 2.36 13.25 23.74
C ARG A 94 1.77 11.91 24.15
N GLU A 95 1.55 11.72 25.45
CA GLU A 95 0.91 10.52 25.99
C GLU A 95 -0.56 10.39 25.55
N ASP A 96 -1.01 9.15 25.41
CA ASP A 96 -2.39 8.81 25.12
C ASP A 96 -3.33 9.30 26.23
N ILE A 97 -4.44 9.91 25.84
CA ILE A 97 -5.37 10.54 26.79
C ILE A 97 -6.56 9.62 27.03
N TYR A 98 -6.81 9.24 28.28
CA TYR A 98 -7.94 8.38 28.64
C TYR A 98 -9.31 9.04 28.35
N ILE A 99 -10.19 8.28 27.71
CA ILE A 99 -11.59 8.63 27.44
C ILE A 99 -12.48 7.67 28.24
N SER A 100 -13.28 8.22 29.14
CA SER A 100 -14.17 7.42 29.98
C SER A 100 -15.29 6.74 29.19
N ARG A 101 -15.87 5.67 29.75
CA ARG A 101 -17.04 4.96 29.17
C ARG A 101 -18.21 5.90 28.84
N ARG A 102 -18.40 6.95 29.64
CA ARG A 102 -19.46 7.94 29.43
C ARG A 102 -19.22 8.77 28.17
N GLU A 103 -17.99 9.23 27.96
CA GLU A 103 -17.62 10.04 26.80
C GLU A 103 -17.55 9.20 25.52
N MET A 104 -17.14 7.93 25.65
CA MET A 104 -17.13 6.96 24.55
C MET A 104 -18.51 6.73 23.91
N ARG A 105 -19.64 6.99 24.61
CA ARG A 105 -20.99 6.88 24.00
C ARG A 105 -21.23 7.79 22.79
N ARG A 106 -20.44 8.86 22.65
CA ARG A 106 -20.59 9.90 21.60
C ARG A 106 -19.72 9.67 20.37
N VAL A 107 -18.79 8.72 20.46
CA VAL A 107 -17.70 8.51 19.49
C VAL A 107 -17.55 7.02 19.20
N MET A 108 -16.92 6.68 18.09
CA MET A 108 -16.59 5.30 17.73
C MET A 108 -15.09 5.14 17.53
N HIS A 109 -14.62 3.90 17.51
CA HIS A 109 -13.23 3.58 17.17
C HIS A 109 -12.83 4.23 15.83
N GLY A 110 -11.69 4.92 15.80
CA GLY A 110 -11.17 5.59 14.60
C GLY A 110 -11.72 7.00 14.36
N ASP A 111 -12.72 7.47 15.12
CA ASP A 111 -13.19 8.86 15.03
C ASP A 111 -12.02 9.83 15.29
N ARG A 112 -11.93 10.89 14.49
CA ARG A 112 -11.03 12.02 14.75
C ARG A 112 -11.79 13.04 15.57
N ILE A 113 -11.31 13.32 16.78
CA ILE A 113 -12.05 14.15 17.73
C ILE A 113 -11.17 15.22 18.37
N LEU A 114 -11.84 16.27 18.84
CA LEU A 114 -11.28 17.29 19.71
C LEU A 114 -11.78 17.02 21.13
N VAL A 115 -10.87 16.79 22.06
CA VAL A 115 -11.18 16.66 23.48
C VAL A 115 -10.71 17.88 24.26
N ARG A 116 -11.43 18.23 25.32
CA ARG A 116 -11.03 19.23 26.31
C ARG A 116 -10.51 18.51 27.54
N ILE A 117 -9.31 18.86 27.99
CA ILE A 117 -8.70 18.26 29.18
C ILE A 117 -8.99 19.14 30.40
N ASP A 118 -9.54 18.57 31.47
CA ASP A 118 -9.67 19.29 32.73
C ASP A 118 -8.33 19.32 33.47
N ARG A 119 -7.86 20.54 33.81
CA ARG A 119 -6.64 20.70 34.62
C ARG A 119 -6.94 20.35 36.08
N LYS A 120 -6.35 19.23 36.53
CA LYS A 120 -6.26 18.68 37.90
C LYS A 120 -7.40 17.75 38.35
N LYS A 121 -7.08 16.45 38.41
CA LYS A 121 -7.37 15.57 39.57
C LYS A 121 -6.21 14.59 39.76
N HIS A 122 -5.97 14.20 41.01
CA HIS A 122 -4.87 13.34 41.48
C HIS A 122 -4.86 11.89 40.91
N ARG A 123 -5.75 11.57 39.95
CA ARG A 123 -5.93 10.26 39.31
C ARG A 123 -6.30 10.45 37.83
N GLY A 124 -5.31 10.77 37.00
CA GLY A 124 -5.46 10.87 35.55
C GLY A 124 -6.25 12.10 35.08
N SER A 125 -5.84 12.66 33.96
CA SER A 125 -6.55 13.78 33.33
C SER A 125 -7.81 13.24 32.64
N GLU A 126 -9.01 13.60 33.12
CA GLU A 126 -10.26 13.26 32.43
C GLU A 126 -10.43 14.15 31.19
N ALA A 127 -10.66 13.51 30.04
CA ALA A 127 -10.93 14.18 28.77
C ALA A 127 -12.42 14.16 28.44
N HIS A 128 -12.94 15.32 28.02
CA HIS A 128 -14.32 15.48 27.58
C HIS A 128 -14.37 15.70 26.08
N VAL A 129 -15.23 14.95 25.37
CA VAL A 129 -15.38 15.11 23.91
C VAL A 129 -16.04 16.46 23.64
N ALA A 130 -15.28 17.40 23.09
CA ALA A 130 -15.79 18.70 22.69
C ALA A 130 -16.51 18.58 21.35
N GLN A 131 -15.85 17.96 20.36
CA GLN A 131 -16.36 17.86 19.01
C GLN A 131 -15.81 16.63 18.28
N VAL A 132 -16.62 16.04 17.40
CA VAL A 132 -16.16 15.05 16.42
C VAL A 132 -15.84 15.79 15.13
N LEU A 133 -14.60 15.68 14.68
CA LEU A 133 -14.11 16.32 13.46
C LEU A 133 -14.39 15.44 12.24
N GLU A 134 -14.16 14.13 12.39
CA GLU A 134 -14.35 13.13 11.34
C GLU A 134 -14.83 11.80 11.95
N ARG A 135 -15.76 11.12 11.26
CA ARG A 135 -16.22 9.79 11.66
C ARG A 135 -15.34 8.70 11.07
N GLY A 136 -14.85 7.80 11.93
CA GLY A 136 -14.02 6.67 11.53
C GLY A 136 -14.84 5.49 10.99
N GLN A 137 -15.93 5.13 11.68
CA GLN A 137 -16.78 4.00 11.30
C GLN A 137 -18.02 4.49 10.55
N LYS A 138 -18.00 4.41 9.21
CA LYS A 138 -19.20 4.68 8.39
C LYS A 138 -20.00 3.41 8.12
N ARG A 139 -19.28 2.31 7.95
CA ARG A 139 -19.79 1.00 7.61
C ARG A 139 -19.24 -0.01 8.61
N ILE A 140 -20.08 -0.93 9.07
CA ILE A 140 -19.75 -1.89 10.12
C ILE A 140 -20.12 -3.29 9.65
N LEU A 141 -19.20 -4.21 9.89
CA LEU A 141 -19.41 -5.64 9.67
C LEU A 141 -19.73 -6.31 11.00
N GLY A 142 -20.75 -7.17 11.00
CA GLY A 142 -21.20 -7.84 12.21
C GLY A 142 -22.10 -9.02 11.94
N THR A 143 -22.41 -9.77 12.98
CA THR A 143 -23.38 -10.85 12.92
C THR A 143 -24.78 -10.30 13.17
N TYR A 144 -25.76 -10.70 12.36
CA TYR A 144 -27.16 -10.40 12.58
C TYR A 144 -27.70 -11.24 13.74
N GLU A 145 -28.22 -10.56 14.75
CA GLU A 145 -28.86 -11.15 15.92
C GLU A 145 -30.27 -10.59 16.08
N GLU A 146 -31.18 -11.40 16.61
CA GLU A 146 -32.53 -10.97 16.93
C GLU A 146 -32.78 -11.11 18.43
N ILE A 147 -33.11 -9.99 19.08
CA ILE A 147 -33.40 -9.92 20.51
C ILE A 147 -34.79 -9.30 20.66
N GLN A 148 -35.73 -10.06 21.25
CA GLN A 148 -37.11 -9.62 21.48
C GLN A 148 -37.81 -9.08 20.21
N GLY A 149 -37.59 -9.73 19.06
CA GLY A 149 -38.21 -9.35 17.78
C GLY A 149 -37.55 -8.17 17.07
N LYS A 150 -36.46 -7.62 17.62
CA LYS A 150 -35.69 -6.51 17.05
C LYS A 150 -34.34 -7.00 16.55
N GLY A 151 -33.96 -6.54 15.35
CA GLY A 151 -32.68 -6.85 14.75
C GLY A 151 -31.54 -6.02 15.35
N PHE A 152 -30.41 -6.66 15.58
CA PHE A 152 -29.17 -6.07 16.05
C PHE A 152 -28.01 -6.55 15.18
N LEU A 153 -27.05 -5.66 14.98
CA LEU A 153 -25.73 -6.01 14.46
C LEU A 153 -24.80 -6.17 15.66
N VAL A 154 -24.21 -7.35 15.83
CA VAL A 154 -23.11 -7.59 16.77
C VAL A 154 -21.79 -7.36 16.04
N PRO A 155 -21.04 -6.27 16.31
CA PRO A 155 -19.85 -5.96 15.54
C PRO A 155 -18.78 -7.05 15.65
N MET A 156 -18.12 -7.38 14.55
CA MET A 156 -16.98 -8.31 14.56
C MET A 156 -15.71 -7.68 15.16
N ASP A 157 -15.58 -6.35 15.10
CA ASP A 157 -14.54 -5.63 15.85
C ASP A 157 -15.07 -5.25 17.24
N LEU A 158 -14.59 -5.97 18.26
CA LEU A 158 -14.98 -5.78 19.66
C LEU A 158 -14.72 -4.34 20.17
N ARG A 159 -13.86 -3.56 19.51
CA ARG A 159 -13.60 -2.15 19.86
C ARG A 159 -14.74 -1.22 19.48
N ILE A 160 -15.61 -1.60 18.56
CA ILE A 160 -16.81 -0.82 18.20
C ILE A 160 -17.82 -0.83 19.36
N GLY A 161 -17.78 -1.87 20.21
CA GLY A 161 -18.51 -1.95 21.47
C GLY A 161 -19.77 -2.82 21.37
N PRO A 162 -20.89 -2.41 22.00
CA PRO A 162 -22.08 -3.25 22.12
C PRO A 162 -22.84 -3.41 20.81
N ALA A 163 -23.78 -4.36 20.79
CA ALA A 163 -24.68 -4.59 19.68
C ALA A 163 -25.42 -3.30 19.26
N ILE A 164 -25.44 -3.04 17.96
CA ILE A 164 -26.02 -1.84 17.35
C ILE A 164 -27.43 -2.19 16.86
N PRO A 165 -28.49 -1.51 17.34
CA PRO A 165 -29.83 -1.75 16.84
C PRO A 165 -29.90 -1.40 15.35
N LEU A 166 -30.53 -2.28 14.58
CA LEU A 166 -30.78 -2.07 13.17
C LEU A 166 -32.10 -1.30 12.98
N ALA A 167 -32.13 -0.39 12.02
CA ALA A 167 -33.36 0.26 11.60
C ALA A 167 -34.34 -0.80 11.04
N GLU A 168 -35.64 -0.58 11.24
CA GLU A 168 -36.67 -1.45 10.68
C GLU A 168 -36.67 -1.33 9.16
N GLY A 169 -36.01 -2.29 8.50
CA GLY A 169 -35.95 -2.41 7.05
C GLY A 169 -36.77 -3.60 6.54
N ARG A 170 -36.85 -3.73 5.21
CA ARG A 170 -37.50 -4.88 4.54
C ARG A 170 -36.67 -6.17 4.65
N ALA A 171 -35.35 -6.06 4.78
CA ALA A 171 -34.45 -7.19 4.90
C ALA A 171 -34.37 -7.68 6.36
N ARG A 172 -34.72 -8.94 6.59
CA ARG A 172 -34.51 -9.65 7.87
C ARG A 172 -33.70 -10.92 7.59
N PRO A 173 -32.36 -10.84 7.68
CA PRO A 173 -31.51 -12.01 7.50
C PRO A 173 -31.79 -13.08 8.55
N ALA A 174 -31.37 -14.32 8.29
CA ALA A 174 -31.40 -15.35 9.32
C ALA A 174 -30.43 -14.99 10.46
N LYS A 175 -30.80 -15.36 11.69
CA LYS A 175 -29.93 -15.21 12.86
C LYS A 175 -28.57 -15.90 12.63
N GLY A 176 -27.49 -15.24 13.02
CA GLY A 176 -26.13 -15.78 12.90
C GLY A 176 -25.42 -15.46 11.58
N LYS A 177 -26.10 -14.86 10.60
CA LYS A 177 -25.47 -14.47 9.32
C LYS A 177 -24.61 -13.21 9.49
N VAL A 178 -23.49 -13.16 8.77
CA VAL A 178 -22.66 -11.96 8.66
C VAL A 178 -23.35 -10.95 7.74
N ILE A 179 -23.40 -9.70 8.20
CA ILE A 179 -24.01 -8.58 7.51
C ILE A 179 -23.05 -7.39 7.47
N ALA A 180 -23.14 -6.64 6.38
CA ALA A 180 -22.58 -5.31 6.26
C ALA A 180 -23.70 -4.28 6.49
N ALA A 181 -23.45 -3.28 7.31
CA ALA A 181 -24.41 -2.23 7.62
C ALA A 181 -23.78 -0.83 7.58
N GLU A 182 -24.57 0.18 7.23
CA GLU A 182 -24.17 1.59 7.27
C GLU A 182 -24.69 2.26 8.54
N VAL A 183 -23.85 3.07 9.19
CA VAL A 183 -24.24 3.83 10.38
C VAL A 183 -25.08 5.04 9.97
N VAL A 184 -26.40 4.90 10.03
CA VAL A 184 -27.36 5.97 9.73
C VAL A 184 -27.47 6.99 10.87
N ARG A 185 -27.20 6.58 12.12
CA ARG A 185 -27.18 7.47 13.27
C ARG A 185 -26.06 7.09 14.23
N TYR A 186 -25.19 8.04 14.54
CA TYR A 186 -24.15 7.84 15.55
C TYR A 186 -24.67 8.02 16.97
N GLY A 187 -24.00 7.37 17.93
CA GLY A 187 -24.34 7.47 19.34
C GLY A 187 -24.23 8.90 19.88
N THR A 188 -25.07 9.21 20.86
CA THR A 188 -25.01 10.44 21.66
C THR A 188 -24.85 10.09 23.13
N ALA A 189 -24.80 11.09 24.01
CA ALA A 189 -24.77 10.83 25.45
C ALA A 189 -25.99 10.04 25.96
N LEU A 190 -27.12 10.12 25.25
CA LEU A 190 -28.43 9.58 25.67
C LEU A 190 -28.96 8.48 24.74
N SER A 191 -28.42 8.34 23.53
CA SER A 191 -28.95 7.41 22.52
C SER A 191 -27.86 6.53 21.95
N SER A 192 -28.16 5.25 21.77
CA SER A 192 -27.29 4.32 21.05
C SER A 192 -27.19 4.68 19.56
N PRO A 193 -26.09 4.29 18.89
CA PRO A 193 -26.03 4.33 17.44
C PRO A 193 -27.11 3.44 16.81
N GLN A 194 -27.41 3.68 15.54
CA GLN A 194 -28.32 2.88 14.74
C GLN A 194 -27.69 2.68 13.35
N ALA A 195 -27.87 1.49 12.80
CA ALA A 195 -27.37 1.14 11.49
C ALA A 195 -28.49 0.58 10.60
N GLU A 196 -28.28 0.61 9.29
CA GLU A 196 -29.16 0.00 8.30
C GLU A 196 -28.39 -1.06 7.53
N ILE A 197 -29.02 -2.22 7.29
CA ILE A 197 -28.39 -3.32 6.57
C ILE A 197 -28.15 -2.88 5.12
N LEU A 198 -26.90 -2.94 4.67
CA LEU A 198 -26.54 -2.77 3.27
C LEU A 198 -26.66 -4.09 2.53
N GLU A 199 -26.09 -5.15 3.10
CA GLU A 199 -25.93 -6.44 2.45
C GLU A 199 -25.84 -7.56 3.50
N THR A 200 -26.33 -8.75 3.12
CA THR A 200 -26.12 -9.99 3.88
C THR A 200 -25.08 -10.81 3.15
N LEU A 201 -23.95 -11.07 3.79
CA LEU A 201 -22.82 -11.77 3.17
C LEU A 201 -23.02 -13.29 3.22
N GLY A 202 -23.46 -13.83 4.36
CA GLY A 202 -23.71 -15.27 4.48
C GLY A 202 -23.30 -15.84 5.83
N ASP A 203 -22.86 -17.10 5.83
CA ASP A 203 -22.40 -17.79 7.04
C ASP A 203 -21.00 -17.32 7.47
N PRO A 204 -20.74 -17.18 8.77
CA PRO A 204 -19.44 -16.76 9.26
C PRO A 204 -18.32 -17.76 8.94
N ASP A 205 -18.63 -19.05 8.78
CA ASP A 205 -17.62 -20.07 8.50
C ASP A 205 -17.35 -20.26 6.99
N ASP A 206 -18.05 -19.53 6.13
CA ASP A 206 -17.85 -19.56 4.69
C ASP A 206 -16.58 -18.76 4.29
N PRO A 207 -15.60 -19.35 3.58
CA PRO A 207 -14.40 -18.64 3.13
C PRO A 207 -14.70 -17.39 2.29
N GLU A 208 -15.73 -17.43 1.44
CA GLU A 208 -16.12 -16.27 0.63
C GLU A 208 -16.52 -15.10 1.54
N VAL A 209 -17.30 -15.41 2.58
CA VAL A 209 -17.76 -14.41 3.57
C VAL A 209 -16.57 -13.86 4.35
N GLN A 210 -15.58 -14.68 4.68
CA GLN A 210 -14.34 -14.23 5.34
C GLN A 210 -13.52 -13.29 4.44
N SER A 211 -13.35 -13.62 3.17
CA SER A 211 -12.69 -12.75 2.19
C SER A 211 -13.45 -11.43 2.03
N GLN A 212 -14.76 -11.47 1.82
CA GLN A 212 -15.61 -10.28 1.72
C GLN A 212 -15.58 -9.42 3.00
N ALA A 213 -15.56 -10.05 4.17
CA ALA A 213 -15.44 -9.37 5.45
C ALA A 213 -14.14 -8.56 5.55
N VAL A 214 -13.01 -9.12 5.11
CA VAL A 214 -11.71 -8.44 5.07
C VAL A 214 -11.73 -7.29 4.06
N ILE A 215 -12.23 -7.54 2.84
CA ILE A 215 -12.39 -6.53 1.79
C ILE A 215 -13.18 -5.33 2.30
N PHE A 216 -14.32 -5.60 2.94
CA PHE A 216 -15.19 -4.57 3.49
C PHE A 216 -14.52 -3.81 4.63
N ARG A 217 -13.87 -4.52 5.57
CA ARG A 217 -13.19 -3.94 6.73
C ARG A 217 -12.10 -2.95 6.33
N PHE A 218 -11.33 -3.26 5.28
CA PHE A 218 -10.27 -2.38 4.78
C PHE A 218 -10.78 -1.39 3.73
N GLY A 219 -12.06 -1.43 3.36
CA GLY A 219 -12.66 -0.52 2.38
C GLY A 219 -12.06 -0.69 0.99
N LEU A 220 -11.68 -1.92 0.61
CA LEU A 220 -11.06 -2.20 -0.67
C LEU A 220 -12.11 -2.08 -1.79
N PRO A 221 -11.84 -1.31 -2.86
CA PRO A 221 -12.78 -1.14 -3.96
C PRO A 221 -12.82 -2.41 -4.82
N THR A 222 -13.96 -3.10 -4.83
CA THR A 222 -14.17 -4.34 -5.62
C THR A 222 -14.72 -4.08 -7.01
N SER A 223 -15.39 -2.94 -7.22
CA SER A 223 -15.99 -2.58 -8.50
C SER A 223 -15.35 -1.32 -9.09
N PHE A 224 -15.29 -1.29 -10.41
CA PHE A 224 -14.85 -0.11 -11.17
C PHE A 224 -16.02 0.83 -11.42
N ALA A 225 -15.79 2.13 -11.33
CA ALA A 225 -16.79 3.12 -11.70
C ALA A 225 -17.21 2.99 -13.18
N GLU A 226 -18.43 3.42 -13.53
CA GLU A 226 -18.93 3.32 -14.92
C GLU A 226 -18.06 4.07 -15.93
N GLU A 227 -17.50 5.22 -15.54
CA GLU A 227 -16.56 5.97 -16.38
C GLU A 227 -15.29 5.14 -16.66
N THR A 228 -14.75 4.51 -15.62
CA THR A 228 -13.57 3.63 -15.73
C THR A 228 -13.84 2.43 -16.64
N ARG A 229 -15.01 1.79 -16.49
CA ARG A 229 -15.44 0.69 -17.37
C ARG A 229 -15.57 1.13 -18.83
N ARG A 230 -16.13 2.31 -19.06
CA ARG A 230 -16.27 2.87 -20.41
C ARG A 230 -14.90 3.14 -21.04
N ASP A 231 -13.98 3.78 -20.30
CA ASP A 231 -12.62 4.03 -20.76
C ASP A 231 -11.91 2.71 -21.10
N ALA A 232 -12.03 1.69 -20.24
CA ALA A 232 -11.46 0.36 -20.48
C ALA A 232 -12.02 -0.32 -21.74
N ALA A 233 -13.34 -0.25 -21.93
CA ALA A 233 -13.98 -0.82 -23.12
C ALA A 233 -13.58 -0.13 -24.43
N GLN A 234 -13.17 1.14 -24.36
CA GLN A 234 -12.67 1.92 -25.49
C GLN A 234 -11.19 1.73 -25.76
N CYS A 235 -10.44 1.06 -24.86
CA CYS A 235 -9.03 0.79 -25.10
C CYS A 235 -8.84 -0.08 -26.35
N PRO A 236 -7.87 0.27 -27.23
CA PRO A 236 -7.57 -0.53 -28.40
C PRO A 236 -7.19 -1.96 -28.01
N ARG A 237 -7.76 -2.94 -28.71
CA ARG A 237 -7.39 -4.36 -28.56
C ARG A 237 -6.22 -4.77 -29.44
N THR A 238 -5.82 -3.91 -30.37
CA THR A 238 -4.72 -4.13 -31.30
C THR A 238 -3.83 -2.90 -31.35
N ILE A 239 -2.57 -3.12 -31.70
CA ILE A 239 -1.58 -2.06 -31.80
C ILE A 239 -1.70 -1.39 -33.17
N ALA A 240 -1.79 -0.07 -33.17
CA ALA A 240 -1.79 0.72 -34.40
C ALA A 240 -0.46 0.60 -35.15
N ALA A 241 -0.50 0.63 -36.49
CA ALA A 241 0.70 0.56 -37.31
C ALA A 241 1.67 1.73 -37.05
N SER A 242 1.14 2.92 -36.76
CA SER A 242 1.92 4.11 -36.41
C SER A 242 2.73 3.90 -35.12
N GLU A 243 2.13 3.32 -34.08
CA GLU A 243 2.82 2.97 -32.83
C GLU A 243 3.90 1.91 -33.03
N SER A 244 3.65 0.96 -33.94
CA SER A 244 4.66 -0.07 -34.26
C SER A 244 5.87 0.51 -34.98
N GLN A 245 5.69 1.57 -35.78
CA GLN A 245 6.77 2.21 -36.55
C GLN A 245 7.58 3.22 -35.74
N SER A 246 6.98 3.83 -34.71
CA SER A 246 7.66 4.83 -33.86
C SER A 246 8.53 4.21 -32.76
N ARG A 247 8.45 2.89 -32.56
CA ARG A 247 9.11 2.17 -31.46
C ARG A 247 10.23 1.28 -31.96
N ARG A 248 11.19 1.01 -31.08
CA ARG A 248 12.27 0.07 -31.39
C ARG A 248 11.73 -1.35 -31.50
N ASP A 249 11.99 -1.98 -32.63
CA ASP A 249 11.55 -3.35 -32.89
C ASP A 249 12.48 -4.38 -32.24
N LEU A 250 11.96 -5.07 -31.22
CA LEU A 250 12.63 -6.16 -30.53
C LEU A 250 11.96 -7.52 -30.80
N ARG A 251 10.96 -7.60 -31.68
CA ARG A 251 10.27 -8.85 -32.06
C ARG A 251 11.21 -9.95 -32.60
N PRO A 252 12.38 -9.67 -33.19
CA PRO A 252 13.33 -10.70 -33.58
C PRO A 252 14.10 -11.35 -32.42
N LEU A 253 14.11 -10.73 -31.22
CA LEU A 253 14.85 -11.25 -30.08
C LEU A 253 14.12 -12.42 -29.41
N SER A 254 14.89 -13.31 -28.78
CA SER A 254 14.36 -14.38 -27.93
C SER A 254 13.97 -13.80 -26.57
N ILE A 255 12.78 -13.21 -26.51
CA ILE A 255 12.19 -12.61 -25.30
C ILE A 255 11.12 -13.55 -24.76
N VAL A 256 11.12 -13.77 -23.45
CA VAL A 256 10.18 -14.67 -22.74
C VAL A 256 9.64 -13.99 -21.48
N THR A 257 8.47 -14.43 -21.02
CA THR A 257 7.95 -14.11 -19.66
C THR A 257 8.17 -15.32 -18.75
N ILE A 258 8.43 -15.09 -17.46
CA ILE A 258 8.61 -16.15 -16.46
C ILE A 258 7.83 -15.78 -15.21
N ASP A 259 6.74 -16.49 -14.94
CA ASP A 259 5.76 -16.12 -13.92
C ASP A 259 5.28 -17.35 -13.11
N GLY A 260 4.41 -17.11 -12.12
CA GLY A 260 3.68 -18.18 -11.46
C GLY A 260 2.66 -18.84 -12.38
N GLU A 261 2.30 -20.09 -12.07
CA GLU A 261 1.37 -20.92 -12.84
C GLU A 261 -0.01 -20.26 -12.96
N GLN A 262 -0.45 -19.59 -11.89
CA GLN A 262 -1.76 -18.92 -11.82
C GLN A 262 -1.76 -17.46 -12.33
N ALA A 263 -0.59 -16.91 -12.70
CA ALA A 263 -0.49 -15.54 -13.18
C ALA A 263 -1.17 -15.36 -14.55
N ARG A 264 -1.83 -14.22 -14.75
CA ARG A 264 -2.52 -13.86 -16.01
C ARG A 264 -2.12 -12.48 -16.54
N ASP A 265 -1.56 -11.66 -15.66
CA ASP A 265 -1.06 -10.31 -15.86
C ASP A 265 0.48 -10.32 -15.94
N PHE A 266 1.03 -10.53 -17.14
CA PHE A 266 2.48 -10.59 -17.37
C PHE A 266 3.02 -9.17 -17.58
N ASP A 267 3.62 -8.60 -16.54
CA ASP A 267 4.20 -7.24 -16.54
C ASP A 267 5.53 -7.18 -17.30
N ASP A 268 6.37 -8.20 -17.15
CA ASP A 268 7.77 -8.19 -17.54
C ASP A 268 8.16 -9.34 -18.47
N ALA A 269 9.08 -9.03 -19.37
CA ALA A 269 9.68 -9.99 -20.28
C ALA A 269 11.18 -9.74 -20.42
N VAL A 270 11.96 -10.82 -20.46
CA VAL A 270 13.42 -10.75 -20.37
C VAL A 270 14.11 -11.46 -21.52
N SER A 271 15.30 -10.96 -21.88
CA SER A 271 16.20 -11.59 -22.84
C SER A 271 17.65 -11.24 -22.49
N VAL A 272 18.55 -12.22 -22.62
CA VAL A 272 19.97 -12.05 -22.34
C VAL A 272 20.77 -12.50 -23.55
N ALA A 273 21.76 -11.71 -23.93
CA ALA A 273 22.73 -12.07 -24.98
C ALA A 273 24.16 -11.82 -24.51
N ARG A 274 25.14 -12.53 -25.08
CA ARG A 274 26.56 -12.26 -24.86
C ARG A 274 27.00 -11.01 -25.62
N LYS A 275 27.84 -10.20 -24.99
CA LYS A 275 28.48 -9.04 -25.64
C LYS A 275 29.85 -8.76 -25.05
N ASN A 276 30.91 -8.79 -25.87
CA ASN A 276 32.29 -8.43 -25.49
C ASN A 276 32.79 -9.07 -24.18
N GLY A 277 32.50 -10.35 -23.95
CA GLY A 277 32.87 -11.05 -22.71
C GLY A 277 32.01 -10.68 -21.48
N GLY A 278 30.97 -9.88 -21.67
CA GLY A 278 29.90 -9.62 -20.71
C GLY A 278 28.52 -10.02 -21.28
N TYR A 279 27.50 -9.29 -20.87
CA TYR A 279 26.09 -9.58 -21.13
C TYR A 279 25.35 -8.32 -21.57
N LEU A 280 24.29 -8.54 -22.32
CA LEU A 280 23.31 -7.55 -22.72
C LEU A 280 21.94 -8.03 -22.25
N LEU A 281 21.45 -7.43 -21.16
CA LEU A 281 20.17 -7.76 -20.55
C LEU A 281 19.10 -6.78 -21.04
N HIS A 282 18.04 -7.30 -21.65
CA HIS A 282 16.83 -6.57 -21.96
C HIS A 282 15.76 -6.92 -20.92
N VAL A 283 15.26 -5.90 -20.22
CA VAL A 283 14.08 -6.02 -19.35
C VAL A 283 12.99 -5.16 -19.97
N SER A 284 12.00 -5.81 -20.58
CA SER A 284 10.91 -5.17 -21.31
C SER A 284 9.64 -5.22 -20.47
N ILE A 285 9.15 -4.05 -20.05
CA ILE A 285 7.98 -3.93 -19.16
C ILE A 285 6.79 -3.43 -19.97
N ALA A 286 5.60 -3.98 -19.74
CA ALA A 286 4.35 -3.52 -20.33
C ALA A 286 4.20 -1.99 -20.28
N ASP A 287 3.95 -1.34 -21.41
CA ASP A 287 3.80 0.12 -21.49
C ASP A 287 2.38 0.56 -21.06
N VAL A 288 2.05 0.35 -19.78
CA VAL A 288 0.73 0.69 -19.22
C VAL A 288 0.47 2.20 -19.32
N ALA A 289 1.52 3.03 -19.22
CA ALA A 289 1.41 4.49 -19.39
C ALA A 289 0.94 4.90 -20.80
N HIS A 290 1.12 4.04 -21.81
CA HIS A 290 0.53 4.27 -23.12
C HIS A 290 -1.00 4.21 -23.08
N TYR A 291 -1.59 3.25 -22.37
CA TYR A 291 -3.04 3.04 -22.31
C TYR A 291 -3.73 3.87 -21.21
N VAL A 292 -3.07 4.01 -20.06
CA VAL A 292 -3.60 4.74 -18.88
C VAL A 292 -3.01 6.14 -18.85
N LYS A 293 -3.59 7.04 -19.66
CA LYS A 293 -3.20 8.45 -19.73
C LYS A 293 -3.54 9.21 -18.46
N SER A 294 -2.71 10.18 -18.08
CA SER A 294 -2.94 11.02 -16.91
C SER A 294 -4.30 11.73 -16.97
N SER A 295 -4.94 11.87 -15.81
CA SER A 295 -6.25 12.53 -15.64
C SER A 295 -7.46 11.86 -16.31
N THR A 296 -7.33 10.65 -16.87
CA THR A 296 -8.48 9.84 -17.33
C THR A 296 -9.21 9.16 -16.17
N ALA A 297 -10.36 8.52 -16.41
CA ALA A 297 -11.04 7.78 -15.36
C ALA A 297 -10.19 6.57 -14.89
N LEU A 298 -9.53 5.89 -15.83
CA LEU A 298 -8.56 4.82 -15.53
C LEU A 298 -7.42 5.29 -14.61
N ASP A 299 -6.84 6.47 -14.86
CA ASP A 299 -5.77 7.00 -14.03
C ASP A 299 -6.24 7.37 -12.61
N ARG A 300 -7.41 8.01 -12.49
CA ARG A 300 -7.99 8.36 -11.19
C ARG A 300 -8.30 7.10 -10.37
N GLU A 301 -8.85 6.07 -11.00
CA GLU A 301 -9.11 4.79 -10.36
C GLU A 301 -7.81 4.11 -9.92
N ALA A 302 -6.82 4.01 -10.81
CA ALA A 302 -5.53 3.39 -10.50
C ALA A 302 -4.82 4.13 -9.36
N TYR A 303 -4.90 5.47 -9.32
CA TYR A 303 -4.39 6.29 -8.23
C TYR A 303 -5.10 6.00 -6.90
N GLN A 304 -6.44 5.91 -6.93
CA GLN A 304 -7.24 5.62 -5.74
C GLN A 304 -6.97 4.23 -5.17
N ARG A 305 -6.76 3.23 -6.03
CA ARG A 305 -6.41 1.85 -5.64
C ARG A 305 -4.96 1.73 -5.19
N GLY A 306 -4.04 2.39 -5.88
CA GLY A 306 -2.60 2.42 -5.61
C GLY A 306 -1.85 1.12 -5.94
N THR A 307 -2.44 -0.05 -5.63
CA THR A 307 -1.88 -1.37 -5.89
C THR A 307 -2.99 -2.41 -6.09
N SER A 308 -2.71 -3.47 -6.84
CA SER A 308 -3.55 -4.69 -6.78
C SER A 308 -3.42 -5.35 -5.40
N VAL A 309 -4.49 -5.95 -4.90
CA VAL A 309 -4.52 -6.67 -3.62
C VAL A 309 -4.78 -8.15 -3.87
N TYR A 310 -3.87 -9.02 -3.43
CA TYR A 310 -3.93 -10.46 -3.66
C TYR A 310 -4.40 -11.20 -2.40
N PHE A 311 -5.52 -11.90 -2.53
CA PHE A 311 -6.04 -12.87 -1.57
C PHE A 311 -5.66 -14.29 -2.02
N PRO A 312 -5.73 -15.30 -1.14
CA PRO A 312 -5.44 -16.69 -1.53
C PRO A 312 -6.28 -17.20 -2.72
N ASP A 313 -7.53 -16.77 -2.83
CA ASP A 313 -8.48 -17.25 -3.84
C ASP A 313 -8.71 -16.28 -5.01
N ARG A 314 -8.37 -14.99 -4.85
CA ARG A 314 -8.64 -13.94 -5.86
C ARG A 314 -7.67 -12.77 -5.80
N ALA A 315 -7.65 -11.99 -6.87
CA ALA A 315 -7.03 -10.67 -6.87
C ALA A 315 -8.09 -9.57 -6.99
N ILE A 316 -7.89 -8.45 -6.30
CA ILE A 316 -8.58 -7.19 -6.56
C ILE A 316 -7.62 -6.34 -7.38
N PRO A 317 -7.82 -6.23 -8.70
CA PRO A 317 -6.82 -5.61 -9.57
C PRO A 317 -6.87 -4.08 -9.47
N MET A 318 -5.70 -3.45 -9.66
CA MET A 318 -5.58 -1.99 -9.78
C MET A 318 -6.22 -1.47 -11.06
N LEU A 319 -6.15 -2.25 -12.15
CA LEU A 319 -6.68 -1.91 -13.46
C LEU A 319 -7.76 -2.92 -13.88
N PRO A 320 -8.71 -2.53 -14.75
CA PRO A 320 -9.67 -3.46 -15.33
C PRO A 320 -9.00 -4.61 -16.08
N GLU A 321 -9.60 -5.80 -16.04
CA GLU A 321 -9.03 -7.03 -16.60
C GLU A 321 -8.78 -6.94 -18.11
N GLU A 322 -9.58 -6.14 -18.83
CA GLU A 322 -9.41 -5.88 -20.26
C GLU A 322 -8.04 -5.26 -20.57
N LEU A 323 -7.47 -4.51 -19.63
CA LEU A 323 -6.12 -3.98 -19.74
C LEU A 323 -5.11 -4.95 -19.15
N SER A 324 -5.29 -5.34 -17.88
CA SER A 324 -4.29 -6.09 -17.12
C SER A 324 -3.99 -7.47 -17.69
N ASN A 325 -5.02 -8.19 -18.16
CA ASN A 325 -4.91 -9.53 -18.74
C ASN A 325 -4.96 -9.50 -20.28
N GLY A 326 -5.37 -8.36 -20.85
CA GLY A 326 -5.50 -8.15 -22.29
C GLY A 326 -4.32 -7.43 -22.90
N ILE A 327 -4.52 -6.16 -23.27
CA ILE A 327 -3.57 -5.42 -24.11
C ILE A 327 -2.27 -5.03 -23.40
N CYS A 328 -2.26 -4.93 -22.06
CA CYS A 328 -1.04 -4.67 -21.31
C CYS A 328 -0.27 -5.95 -20.97
N SER A 329 -0.93 -7.11 -20.87
CA SER A 329 -0.27 -8.38 -20.56
C SER A 329 0.63 -8.83 -21.72
N LEU A 330 1.86 -9.22 -21.42
CA LEU A 330 2.88 -9.65 -22.40
C LEU A 330 2.65 -11.09 -22.91
N ASN A 331 1.43 -11.36 -23.40
CA ASN A 331 0.98 -12.67 -23.84
C ASN A 331 1.88 -13.30 -24.93
N PRO A 332 2.13 -14.62 -24.87
CA PRO A 332 3.00 -15.31 -25.82
C PRO A 332 2.42 -15.29 -27.25
N GLY A 333 3.30 -15.09 -28.23
CA GLY A 333 2.95 -15.03 -29.66
C GLY A 333 2.31 -13.71 -30.10
N GLU A 334 1.87 -12.87 -29.16
CA GLU A 334 1.23 -11.61 -29.46
C GLU A 334 2.21 -10.44 -29.44
N VAL A 335 1.92 -9.43 -30.27
CA VAL A 335 2.71 -8.20 -30.31
C VAL A 335 2.25 -7.27 -29.18
N ARG A 336 3.20 -6.71 -28.43
CA ARG A 336 2.94 -5.86 -27.25
C ARG A 336 3.86 -4.65 -27.17
N LEU A 337 3.32 -3.53 -26.69
CA LEU A 337 4.07 -2.29 -26.43
C LEU A 337 4.75 -2.38 -25.08
N THR A 338 6.02 -1.98 -25.06
CA THR A 338 6.85 -2.05 -23.86
C THR A 338 7.68 -0.79 -23.68
N LYS A 339 8.12 -0.56 -22.44
CA LYS A 339 9.28 0.26 -22.11
C LYS A 339 10.40 -0.68 -21.70
N THR A 340 11.51 -0.65 -22.44
CA THR A 340 12.64 -1.54 -22.20
C THR A 340 13.81 -0.82 -21.56
N ALA A 341 14.32 -1.42 -20.48
CA ALA A 341 15.63 -1.12 -19.91
C ALA A 341 16.65 -2.09 -20.51
N LEU A 342 17.62 -1.54 -21.25
CA LEU A 342 18.74 -2.28 -21.84
C LEU A 342 20.00 -2.03 -21.02
N LEU A 343 20.51 -3.08 -20.38
CA LEU A 343 21.68 -3.02 -19.51
C LEU A 343 22.85 -3.79 -20.13
N GLU A 344 23.96 -3.09 -20.38
CA GLU A 344 25.22 -3.72 -20.73
C GLU A 344 26.00 -4.00 -19.44
N ILE A 345 26.30 -5.27 -19.20
CA ILE A 345 26.87 -5.77 -17.94
C ILE A 345 28.21 -6.42 -18.25
N ASN A 346 29.29 -5.98 -17.61
CA ASN A 346 30.61 -6.59 -17.82
C ASN A 346 30.72 -7.97 -17.12
N GLY A 347 31.81 -8.71 -17.36
CA GLY A 347 32.06 -10.01 -16.74
C GLY A 347 32.22 -10.00 -15.20
N LYS A 348 32.20 -8.82 -14.56
CA LYS A 348 32.20 -8.66 -13.08
C LYS A 348 30.81 -8.33 -12.52
N GLY A 349 29.79 -8.24 -13.36
CA GLY A 349 28.44 -7.85 -12.96
C GLY A 349 28.23 -6.34 -12.83
N ASP A 350 29.14 -5.50 -13.36
CA ASP A 350 28.94 -4.05 -13.42
C ASP A 350 28.10 -3.65 -14.62
N VAL A 351 27.00 -2.94 -14.35
CA VAL A 351 26.23 -2.23 -15.37
C VAL A 351 27.09 -1.05 -15.84
N ILE A 352 27.68 -1.20 -17.03
CA ILE A 352 28.59 -0.21 -17.63
C ILE A 352 27.87 0.76 -18.57
N LYS A 353 26.72 0.35 -19.12
CA LYS A 353 25.88 1.21 -19.97
C LYS A 353 24.41 0.86 -19.79
N THR A 354 23.57 1.88 -19.83
CA THR A 354 22.11 1.76 -19.77
C THR A 354 21.50 2.52 -20.95
N GLN A 355 20.44 1.96 -21.53
CA GLN A 355 19.56 2.66 -22.47
C GLN A 355 18.13 2.39 -22.07
N PHE A 356 17.26 3.38 -22.21
CA PHE A 356 15.83 3.25 -21.94
C PHE A 356 15.08 3.69 -23.18
N PHE A 357 14.12 2.90 -23.65
CA PHE A 357 13.37 3.28 -24.84
C PHE A 357 12.02 2.59 -24.91
N ASN A 358 11.11 3.22 -25.65
CA ASN A 358 9.86 2.59 -26.07
C ASN A 358 10.13 1.53 -27.15
N SER A 359 9.55 0.35 -26.97
CA SER A 359 9.78 -0.81 -27.83
C SER A 359 8.52 -1.60 -28.11
N ILE A 360 8.63 -2.47 -29.11
CA ILE A 360 7.62 -3.46 -29.45
C ILE A 360 8.25 -4.85 -29.39
N ILE A 361 7.60 -5.76 -28.67
CA ILE A 361 8.07 -7.14 -28.48
C ILE A 361 7.02 -8.11 -28.99
N ARG A 362 7.45 -9.37 -29.13
CA ARG A 362 6.57 -10.53 -29.24
C ARG A 362 7.16 -11.61 -28.35
N SER A 363 6.51 -11.90 -27.22
CA SER A 363 6.99 -12.94 -26.31
C SER A 363 6.99 -14.28 -27.04
N ARG A 364 8.13 -14.99 -27.03
CA ARG A 364 8.30 -16.28 -27.72
C ARG A 364 7.62 -17.40 -26.95
N ALA A 365 7.60 -17.32 -25.63
CA ALA A 365 6.97 -18.29 -24.75
C ALA A 365 6.61 -17.63 -23.41
N ARG A 366 5.50 -18.12 -22.83
CA ARG A 366 5.21 -17.98 -21.40
C ARG A 366 5.86 -19.16 -20.70
N MET A 367 6.77 -18.89 -19.77
CA MET A 367 7.40 -19.90 -18.93
C MET A 367 6.86 -19.79 -17.50
N THR A 368 6.86 -20.90 -16.78
CA THR A 368 6.60 -20.90 -15.34
C THR A 368 7.89 -21.06 -14.55
N TYR A 369 7.90 -20.65 -13.27
CA TYR A 369 9.03 -20.94 -12.39
C TYR A 369 9.33 -22.44 -12.29
N THR A 370 8.29 -23.28 -12.35
CA THR A 370 8.42 -24.74 -12.40
C THR A 370 9.10 -25.22 -13.68
N ASP A 371 8.72 -24.70 -14.85
CA ASP A 371 9.35 -25.09 -16.13
C ASP A 371 10.85 -24.75 -16.13
N ILE A 372 11.22 -23.55 -15.66
CA ILE A 372 12.62 -23.13 -15.59
C ILE A 372 13.42 -24.01 -14.61
N LYS A 373 12.83 -24.37 -13.46
CA LYS A 373 13.44 -25.33 -12.53
C LYS A 373 13.64 -26.70 -13.20
N ARG A 374 12.63 -27.21 -13.91
CA ARG A 374 12.70 -28.48 -14.64
C ARG A 374 13.82 -28.48 -15.69
N ILE A 375 14.04 -27.36 -16.37
CA ILE A 375 15.09 -27.20 -17.40
C ILE A 375 16.50 -27.07 -16.80
N LEU A 376 16.67 -26.22 -15.78
CA LEU A 376 17.99 -25.85 -15.26
C LEU A 376 18.48 -26.79 -14.16
N VAL A 377 17.59 -27.23 -13.28
CA VAL A 377 17.90 -28.02 -12.08
C VAL A 377 17.63 -29.50 -12.34
N ASP A 378 16.38 -29.85 -12.65
CA ASP A 378 15.97 -31.27 -12.71
C ASP A 378 16.45 -31.95 -14.00
N ARG A 379 16.80 -31.18 -15.03
CA ARG A 379 17.21 -31.65 -16.37
C ARG A 379 16.18 -32.62 -16.96
N ASP A 380 14.91 -32.29 -16.79
CA ASP A 380 13.79 -33.11 -17.24
C ASP A 380 13.78 -33.27 -18.78
N PRO A 381 13.87 -34.50 -19.32
CA PRO A 381 13.99 -34.72 -20.77
C PRO A 381 12.82 -34.18 -21.59
N GLU A 382 11.59 -34.27 -21.08
CA GLU A 382 10.39 -33.80 -21.76
C GLU A 382 10.40 -32.27 -21.89
N CYS A 383 10.70 -31.56 -20.80
CA CYS A 383 10.78 -30.11 -20.78
C CYS A 383 11.95 -29.59 -21.65
N LEU A 384 13.10 -30.25 -21.60
CA LEU A 384 14.26 -29.93 -22.43
C LEU A 384 13.98 -30.09 -23.93
N GLU A 385 13.23 -31.13 -24.31
CA GLU A 385 12.84 -31.33 -25.70
C GLU A 385 11.82 -30.27 -26.15
N ARG A 386 10.80 -30.02 -25.33
CA ARG A 386 9.75 -29.02 -25.62
C ARG A 386 10.30 -27.61 -25.81
N TYR A 387 11.30 -27.22 -25.01
CA TYR A 387 11.89 -25.89 -25.02
C TYR A 387 13.32 -25.86 -25.58
N ARG A 388 13.69 -26.84 -26.41
CA ARG A 388 15.06 -27.04 -26.92
C ARG A 388 15.74 -25.75 -27.38
N ASP A 389 15.03 -24.92 -28.14
CA ASP A 389 15.55 -23.66 -28.70
C ASP A 389 15.82 -22.55 -27.66
N LEU A 390 15.28 -22.68 -26.44
CA LEU A 390 15.39 -21.70 -25.35
C LEU A 390 16.32 -22.17 -24.22
N VAL A 391 16.74 -23.45 -24.22
CA VAL A 391 17.53 -24.04 -23.14
C VAL A 391 18.84 -23.26 -22.90
N ASP A 392 19.53 -22.86 -23.97
CA ASP A 392 20.79 -22.13 -23.85
C ASP A 392 20.58 -20.67 -23.41
N ASP A 393 19.46 -20.05 -23.79
CA ASP A 393 19.05 -18.74 -23.28
C ASP A 393 18.84 -18.80 -21.76
N PHE A 394 18.16 -19.84 -21.25
CA PHE A 394 17.93 -20.01 -19.81
C PHE A 394 19.22 -20.27 -19.02
N LYS A 395 20.17 -21.04 -19.58
CA LYS A 395 21.50 -21.21 -18.95
C LYS A 395 22.25 -19.89 -18.87
N LEU A 396 22.16 -19.06 -19.92
CA LEU A 396 22.78 -17.74 -19.93
C LEU A 396 22.12 -16.80 -18.92
N MET A 397 20.80 -16.88 -18.75
CA MET A 397 20.07 -16.15 -17.73
C MET A 397 20.49 -16.56 -16.31
N GLU A 398 20.61 -17.86 -16.05
CA GLU A 398 21.10 -18.41 -14.78
C GLU A 398 22.50 -17.88 -14.45
N GLU A 399 23.42 -17.94 -15.41
CA GLU A 399 24.79 -17.46 -15.23
C GLU A 399 24.83 -15.97 -14.85
N LEU A 400 24.09 -15.13 -15.58
CA LEU A 400 24.01 -13.70 -15.28
C LEU A 400 23.36 -13.44 -13.91
N ALA A 401 22.29 -14.16 -13.58
CA ALA A 401 21.60 -14.01 -12.30
C ALA A 401 22.51 -14.35 -11.11
N LEU A 402 23.28 -15.45 -11.22
CA LEU A 402 24.26 -15.83 -10.19
C LEU A 402 25.33 -14.75 -10.02
N LEU A 403 25.85 -14.20 -11.12
CA LEU A 403 26.83 -13.11 -11.08
C LEU A 403 26.28 -11.84 -10.40
N LEU A 404 25.05 -11.45 -10.72
CA LEU A 404 24.38 -10.31 -10.10
C LEU A 404 24.11 -10.54 -8.62
N MET A 405 23.67 -11.75 -8.25
CA MET A 405 23.43 -12.16 -6.87
C MET A 405 24.72 -12.12 -6.04
N GLU A 406 25.83 -12.64 -6.55
CA GLU A 406 27.13 -12.58 -5.87
C GLU A 406 27.57 -11.14 -5.62
N LYS A 407 27.38 -10.26 -6.62
CA LYS A 407 27.69 -8.84 -6.48
C LYS A 407 26.82 -8.14 -5.44
N ARG A 408 25.50 -8.40 -5.47
CA ARG A 408 24.52 -7.85 -4.51
C ARG A 408 24.84 -8.34 -3.09
N ARG A 409 25.19 -9.61 -2.93
CA ARG A 409 25.69 -10.19 -1.68
C ARG A 409 26.98 -9.51 -1.22
N ALA A 410 27.96 -9.32 -2.10
CA ALA A 410 29.21 -8.63 -1.78
C ALA A 410 28.99 -7.18 -1.33
N ARG A 411 27.92 -6.51 -1.81
CA ARG A 411 27.51 -5.16 -1.38
C ARG A 411 26.88 -5.13 0.02
N GLY A 412 26.40 -6.26 0.53
CA GLY A 412 25.81 -6.37 1.86
C GLY A 412 24.30 -6.57 1.88
N SER A 413 23.68 -7.03 0.78
CA SER A 413 22.24 -7.30 0.76
C SER A 413 21.82 -8.31 1.82
N LEU A 414 20.68 -8.05 2.45
CA LEU A 414 20.11 -8.94 3.45
C LEU A 414 19.19 -9.93 2.75
N ASP A 415 19.39 -11.22 3.03
CA ASP A 415 18.54 -12.30 2.57
C ASP A 415 18.08 -13.07 3.80
N PHE A 416 16.81 -12.86 4.17
CA PHE A 416 16.19 -13.56 5.29
C PHE A 416 15.57 -14.84 4.75
N ASP A 417 16.13 -16.00 5.10
CA ASP A 417 15.52 -17.29 4.76
C ASP A 417 14.39 -17.59 5.74
N LEU A 418 13.24 -16.97 5.50
CA LEU A 418 12.02 -17.25 6.23
C LEU A 418 11.08 -18.06 5.32
N PRO A 419 10.53 -19.18 5.81
CA PRO A 419 9.56 -19.93 5.05
C PRO A 419 8.29 -19.08 4.87
N GLU A 420 7.99 -18.73 3.62
CA GLU A 420 6.67 -18.20 3.27
C GLU A 420 5.67 -19.36 3.15
N ALA A 421 4.45 -19.14 3.61
CA ALA A 421 3.38 -20.13 3.54
C ALA A 421 2.59 -19.93 2.23
N GLU A 422 2.46 -21.00 1.46
CA GLU A 422 1.57 -21.08 0.31
C GLU A 422 0.33 -21.88 0.72
N ILE A 423 -0.84 -21.27 0.52
CA ILE A 423 -2.14 -21.86 0.89
C ILE A 423 -2.71 -22.52 -0.36
N ILE A 424 -2.87 -23.84 -0.33
CA ILE A 424 -3.52 -24.61 -1.39
C ILE A 424 -5.00 -24.70 -1.04
N LEU A 425 -5.84 -24.23 -1.95
CA LEU A 425 -7.29 -24.27 -1.83
C LEU A 425 -7.88 -25.41 -2.66
N ASP A 426 -8.91 -26.06 -2.14
CA ASP A 426 -9.71 -27.01 -2.91
C ASP A 426 -10.67 -26.30 -3.90
N LEU A 427 -11.48 -27.08 -4.63
CA LEU A 427 -12.45 -26.55 -5.60
C LEU A 427 -13.56 -25.71 -4.95
N GLN A 428 -13.76 -25.82 -3.64
CA GLN A 428 -14.72 -25.05 -2.86
C GLN A 428 -14.10 -23.79 -2.24
N GLY A 429 -12.79 -23.57 -2.43
CA GLY A 429 -12.05 -22.45 -1.85
C GLY A 429 -11.66 -22.66 -0.39
N MET A 430 -11.82 -23.87 0.14
CA MET A 430 -11.39 -24.21 1.49
C MET A 430 -9.88 -24.52 1.50
N PRO A 431 -9.13 -24.12 2.55
CA PRO A 431 -7.73 -24.53 2.69
C PRO A 431 -7.59 -26.05 2.79
N GLU A 432 -7.04 -26.68 1.76
CA GLU A 432 -6.72 -28.11 1.73
C GLU A 432 -5.35 -28.37 2.38
N ASN A 433 -4.37 -27.51 2.09
CA ASN A 433 -3.01 -27.67 2.59
C ASN A 433 -2.28 -26.32 2.75
N ILE A 434 -1.25 -26.29 3.59
CA ILE A 434 -0.35 -25.14 3.76
C ILE A 434 1.07 -25.66 3.59
N VAL A 435 1.70 -25.28 2.49
CA VAL A 435 3.06 -25.71 2.14
C VAL A 435 4.05 -24.57 2.24
N ARG A 436 5.35 -24.89 2.31
CA ARG A 436 6.39 -23.85 2.23
C ARG A 436 6.55 -23.46 0.77
N ALA A 437 6.44 -22.17 0.46
CA ALA A 437 6.74 -21.66 -0.87
C ALA A 437 8.19 -21.97 -1.26
N GLU A 438 8.39 -22.55 -2.43
CA GLU A 438 9.72 -22.93 -2.91
C GLU A 438 10.37 -21.77 -3.69
N ARG A 439 11.49 -21.24 -3.19
CA ARG A 439 12.28 -20.22 -3.91
C ARG A 439 13.43 -20.86 -4.69
N SER A 440 13.17 -21.22 -5.94
CA SER A 440 14.13 -21.85 -6.87
C SER A 440 15.03 -20.83 -7.59
N ILE A 441 15.99 -21.32 -8.40
CA ILE A 441 16.84 -20.48 -9.27
C ILE A 441 16.00 -19.65 -10.27
N ALA A 442 14.85 -20.17 -10.71
CA ALA A 442 13.93 -19.47 -11.61
C ALA A 442 13.45 -18.13 -11.01
N HIS A 443 13.08 -18.13 -9.73
CA HIS A 443 12.67 -16.94 -9.01
C HIS A 443 13.83 -15.92 -8.91
N ARG A 444 15.05 -16.41 -8.66
CA ARG A 444 16.24 -15.57 -8.53
C ARG A 444 16.63 -14.90 -9.84
N ILE A 445 16.44 -15.57 -10.98
CA ILE A 445 16.70 -14.98 -12.30
C ILE A 445 15.87 -13.71 -12.48
N ILE A 446 14.55 -13.80 -12.31
CA ILE A 446 13.66 -12.65 -12.47
C ILE A 446 13.94 -11.60 -11.39
N GLU A 447 14.12 -11.99 -10.13
CA GLU A 447 14.43 -11.06 -9.05
C GLU A 447 15.66 -10.20 -9.34
N GLU A 448 16.78 -10.81 -9.74
CA GLU A 448 18.02 -10.08 -10.02
C GLU A 448 17.89 -9.17 -11.24
N PHE A 449 17.17 -9.61 -12.28
CA PHE A 449 16.96 -8.79 -13.48
C PHE A 449 16.06 -7.59 -13.18
N MET A 450 14.99 -7.79 -12.42
CA MET A 450 14.10 -6.69 -12.00
C MET A 450 14.82 -5.71 -11.08
N ILE A 451 15.64 -6.19 -10.14
CA ILE A 451 16.45 -5.31 -9.28
C ILE A 451 17.43 -4.50 -10.11
N ALA A 452 18.14 -5.12 -11.05
CA ALA A 452 19.08 -4.42 -11.92
C ALA A 452 18.40 -3.33 -12.75
N ALA A 453 17.22 -3.61 -13.31
CA ALA A 453 16.42 -2.62 -14.05
C ALA A 453 15.93 -1.49 -13.14
N ASN A 454 15.39 -1.81 -11.97
CA ASN A 454 14.92 -0.85 -10.98
C ASN A 454 16.04 0.09 -10.49
N GLU A 455 17.23 -0.44 -10.20
CA GLU A 455 18.41 0.38 -9.83
C GLU A 455 18.90 1.25 -10.99
N ALA A 456 18.85 0.76 -12.23
CA ALA A 456 19.24 1.51 -13.42
C ALA A 456 18.28 2.68 -13.69
N VAL A 457 16.97 2.42 -13.67
CA VAL A 457 15.93 3.45 -13.85
C VAL A 457 16.00 4.50 -12.75
N ALA A 458 16.14 4.08 -11.48
CA ALA A 458 16.25 5.02 -10.36
C ALA A 458 17.46 5.95 -10.50
N ARG A 459 18.62 5.42 -10.91
CA ARG A 459 19.83 6.25 -11.14
C ARG A 459 19.61 7.22 -12.29
N HIS A 460 19.08 6.75 -13.41
CA HIS A 460 18.80 7.57 -14.59
C HIS A 460 17.87 8.75 -14.30
N LEU A 461 16.75 8.49 -13.61
CA LEU A 461 15.81 9.54 -13.25
C LEU A 461 16.40 10.52 -12.22
N LYS A 462 17.23 10.03 -11.29
CA LYS A 462 17.96 10.87 -10.32
C LYS A 462 18.98 11.78 -11.01
N GLU A 463 19.75 11.26 -11.95
CA GLU A 463 20.78 12.03 -12.69
C GLU A 463 20.16 13.14 -13.55
N ARG A 464 18.90 12.97 -13.98
CA ARG A 464 18.12 13.99 -14.70
C ARG A 464 17.35 14.95 -13.78
N ASP A 465 17.51 14.84 -12.46
CA ASP A 465 16.81 15.65 -11.44
C ASP A 465 15.28 15.65 -11.62
N LEU A 466 14.72 14.50 -12.03
CA LEU A 466 13.28 14.36 -12.19
C LEU A 466 12.61 14.10 -10.84
N PRO A 467 11.41 14.66 -10.58
CA PRO A 467 10.68 14.39 -9.34
C PRO A 467 9.93 13.05 -9.45
N PHE A 468 10.43 11.98 -8.82
CA PHE A 468 9.78 10.67 -8.77
C PHE A 468 9.81 10.07 -7.35
N LEU A 469 9.07 8.97 -7.17
CA LEU A 469 9.03 8.24 -5.90
C LEU A 469 10.13 7.17 -5.88
N TYR A 470 11.07 7.31 -4.95
CA TYR A 470 11.98 6.25 -4.56
C TYR A 470 11.24 5.20 -3.73
N ARG A 471 11.70 3.94 -3.81
CA ARG A 471 11.34 2.90 -2.86
C ARG A 471 12.47 2.83 -1.84
N VAL A 472 12.25 3.41 -0.66
CA VAL A 472 13.27 3.56 0.37
C VAL A 472 13.06 2.59 1.51
N HIS A 473 14.16 2.23 2.18
CA HIS A 473 14.14 1.35 3.33
C HIS A 473 15.22 1.81 4.31
N GLU A 474 14.79 2.33 5.46
CA GLU A 474 15.67 2.74 6.55
C GLU A 474 16.23 1.53 7.27
N GLY A 475 17.43 1.68 7.83
CA GLY A 475 17.96 0.70 8.77
C GLY A 475 17.18 0.67 10.10
N PRO A 476 17.43 -0.33 10.95
CA PRO A 476 16.90 -0.36 12.31
C PRO A 476 17.38 0.86 13.10
N ASP A 477 16.54 1.36 14.01
CA ASP A 477 16.96 2.42 14.93
C ASP A 477 17.86 1.87 16.06
N GLN A 478 18.59 2.79 16.70
CA GLN A 478 19.54 2.44 17.75
C GLN A 478 18.86 1.78 18.95
N ASP A 479 17.69 2.28 19.36
CA ASP A 479 16.95 1.73 20.51
C ASP A 479 16.56 0.27 20.27
N THR A 480 16.10 -0.05 19.06
CA THR A 480 15.78 -1.42 18.65
C THR A 480 17.03 -2.30 18.62
N LEU A 481 18.14 -1.79 18.06
CA LEU A 481 19.42 -2.52 18.07
C LEU A 481 19.92 -2.80 19.50
N HIS A 482 19.81 -1.82 20.40
CA HIS A 482 20.13 -1.97 21.82
C HIS A 482 19.22 -2.99 22.50
N ALA A 483 17.92 -3.02 22.16
CA ALA A 483 16.97 -3.96 22.71
C ALA A 483 17.25 -5.42 22.30
N VAL A 484 17.68 -5.66 21.05
CA VAL A 484 17.97 -7.02 20.56
C VAL A 484 19.40 -7.50 20.89
N SER A 485 20.32 -6.58 21.20
CA SER A 485 21.73 -6.90 21.43
C SER A 485 21.99 -7.90 22.56
N PRO A 486 21.31 -7.89 23.72
CA PRO A 486 21.55 -8.88 24.77
C PRO A 486 21.26 -10.31 24.32
N LEU A 487 20.18 -10.50 23.54
CA LEU A 487 19.85 -11.79 22.96
C LEU A 487 20.93 -12.25 21.99
N LEU A 488 21.33 -11.38 21.04
CA LEU A 488 22.41 -11.70 20.10
C LEU A 488 23.70 -12.07 20.83
N LEU A 489 24.07 -11.33 21.88
CA LEU A 489 25.28 -11.59 22.65
C LEU A 489 25.23 -12.93 23.40
N SER A 490 24.08 -13.29 23.96
CA SER A 490 23.86 -14.60 24.61
C SER A 490 24.03 -15.78 23.65
N LEU A 491 23.76 -15.56 22.36
CA LEU A 491 23.94 -16.54 21.27
C LEU A 491 25.32 -16.45 20.60
N GLY A 492 26.22 -15.58 21.10
CA GLY A 492 27.58 -15.42 20.58
C GLY A 492 27.74 -14.42 19.43
N TYR A 493 26.70 -13.66 19.09
CA TYR A 493 26.70 -12.65 18.04
C TYR A 493 26.87 -11.24 18.60
N ARG A 494 27.64 -10.39 17.93
CA ARG A 494 27.92 -9.01 18.39
C ARG A 494 27.47 -7.98 17.38
N LEU A 495 26.70 -6.99 17.84
CA LEU A 495 26.37 -5.79 17.08
C LEU A 495 27.37 -4.65 17.39
N PRO A 496 27.79 -3.87 16.39
CA PRO A 496 28.66 -2.71 16.58
C PRO A 496 27.88 -1.48 17.07
N LEU A 497 27.32 -1.57 18.29
CA LEU A 497 26.44 -0.54 18.88
C LEU A 497 27.11 0.83 19.13
N LYS A 498 28.44 0.91 19.08
CA LYS A 498 29.17 2.18 19.26
C LYS A 498 29.05 3.13 18.07
N ARG A 499 28.55 2.64 16.92
CA ARG A 499 28.36 3.46 15.71
C ARG A 499 26.98 4.08 15.70
N GLU A 500 26.89 5.33 15.27
CA GLU A 500 25.61 6.03 15.11
C GLU A 500 24.65 5.33 14.14
N ARG A 501 25.18 4.63 13.13
CA ARG A 501 24.39 3.84 12.17
C ARG A 501 25.04 2.51 11.90
N ILE A 502 24.24 1.45 11.95
CA ILE A 502 24.64 0.12 11.49
C ILE A 502 24.60 0.07 9.96
N THR A 503 25.48 -0.72 9.37
CA THR A 503 25.51 -0.97 7.92
C THR A 503 24.81 -2.29 7.58
N PRO A 504 24.23 -2.45 6.37
CA PRO A 504 23.65 -3.72 5.94
C PRO A 504 24.63 -4.88 6.06
N LYS A 505 25.90 -4.66 5.73
CA LYS A 505 26.96 -5.67 5.78
C LYS A 505 27.24 -6.20 7.19
N GLU A 506 26.99 -5.41 8.23
CA GLU A 506 27.17 -5.87 9.61
C GLU A 506 26.06 -6.83 10.04
N LEU A 507 24.81 -6.57 9.64
CA LEU A 507 23.71 -7.51 9.85
C LEU A 507 23.84 -8.74 8.97
N GLN A 508 24.28 -8.58 7.71
CA GLN A 508 24.53 -9.69 6.80
C GLN A 508 25.51 -10.70 7.41
N ARG A 509 26.60 -10.24 8.04
CA ARG A 509 27.56 -11.13 8.71
C ARG A 509 26.91 -11.98 9.81
N ILE A 510 25.94 -11.42 10.53
CA ILE A 510 25.20 -12.17 11.56
C ILE A 510 24.31 -13.23 10.91
N LEU A 511 23.57 -12.86 9.87
CA LEU A 511 22.72 -13.79 9.11
C LEU A 511 23.53 -14.93 8.48
N GLU A 512 24.70 -14.62 7.92
CA GLU A 512 25.59 -15.64 7.36
C GLU A 512 26.19 -16.53 8.44
N ALA A 513 26.57 -15.96 9.59
CA ALA A 513 27.16 -16.70 10.69
C ALA A 513 26.14 -17.55 11.48
N CYS A 514 24.84 -17.31 11.33
CA CYS A 514 23.80 -18.18 11.90
C CYS A 514 23.25 -19.22 10.92
N ARG A 515 23.61 -19.14 9.64
CA ARG A 515 23.11 -20.08 8.62
C ARG A 515 23.44 -21.53 8.96
N GLY A 516 22.44 -22.40 8.91
CA GLY A 516 22.52 -23.82 9.24
C GLY A 516 22.58 -24.14 10.74
N LYS A 517 22.48 -23.15 11.62
CA LYS A 517 22.52 -23.36 13.07
C LYS A 517 21.12 -23.43 13.70
N PRO A 518 20.95 -24.07 14.87
CA PRO A 518 19.65 -24.17 15.54
C PRO A 518 18.95 -22.82 15.78
N GLU A 519 19.74 -21.77 16.01
CA GLU A 519 19.27 -20.40 16.26
C GLU A 519 18.92 -19.60 15.00
N GLU A 520 19.18 -20.12 13.79
CA GLU A 520 18.99 -19.39 12.52
C GLU A 520 17.60 -18.78 12.39
N LYS A 521 16.55 -19.57 12.62
CA LYS A 521 15.16 -19.14 12.44
C LYS A 521 14.78 -18.03 13.43
N LEU A 522 15.23 -18.15 14.68
CA LEU A 522 15.02 -17.15 15.70
C LEU A 522 15.71 -15.84 15.31
N LEU A 523 16.98 -15.91 14.90
CA LEU A 523 17.76 -14.74 14.55
C LEU A 523 17.24 -14.02 13.31
N ASN A 524 16.85 -14.76 12.26
CA ASN A 524 16.19 -14.18 11.09
C ASN A 524 14.93 -13.42 11.48
N HIS A 525 14.08 -14.00 12.34
CA HIS A 525 12.82 -13.37 12.76
C HIS A 525 13.03 -12.13 13.64
N VAL A 526 13.96 -12.20 14.59
CA VAL A 526 14.30 -11.06 15.47
C VAL A 526 14.90 -9.92 14.67
N LEU A 527 15.86 -10.20 13.78
CA LEU A 527 16.49 -9.18 12.96
C LEU A 527 15.52 -8.58 11.94
N LEU A 528 14.63 -9.39 11.34
CA LEU A 528 13.59 -8.87 10.45
C LEU A 528 12.65 -7.92 11.19
N ARG A 529 12.19 -8.29 12.40
CA ARG A 529 11.33 -7.42 13.22
C ARG A 529 12.02 -6.15 13.70
N ALA A 530 13.35 -6.14 13.75
CA ALA A 530 14.11 -4.95 14.06
C ALA A 530 14.15 -3.94 12.89
N MET A 531 13.93 -4.40 11.64
CA MET A 531 13.98 -3.53 10.45
C MET A 531 12.79 -2.57 10.41
N LYS A 532 12.98 -1.43 9.74
CA LYS A 532 11.89 -0.51 9.41
C LYS A 532 11.10 -1.01 8.21
N GLN A 533 9.85 -0.55 8.08
CA GLN A 533 9.06 -0.83 6.89
C GLN A 533 9.54 0.03 5.71
N ALA A 534 9.77 -0.61 4.56
CA ALA A 534 10.07 0.10 3.32
C ALA A 534 8.83 0.86 2.82
N HIS A 535 9.02 2.08 2.33
CA HIS A 535 7.94 2.98 1.89
C HIS A 535 8.33 3.76 0.63
N TYR A 536 7.36 4.44 0.02
CA TYR A 536 7.62 5.34 -1.10
C TYR A 536 7.92 6.75 -0.58
N SER A 537 8.99 7.38 -1.09
CA SER A 537 9.41 8.72 -0.67
C SER A 537 9.92 9.52 -1.86
N PRO A 538 9.67 10.85 -1.93
CA PRO A 538 10.33 11.72 -2.90
C PRO A 538 11.82 11.93 -2.58
N GLU A 539 12.26 11.64 -1.35
CA GLU A 539 13.66 11.77 -0.92
C GLU A 539 14.39 10.43 -1.05
N ASN A 540 15.57 10.45 -1.68
CA ASN A 540 16.42 9.26 -1.74
C ASN A 540 17.29 9.13 -0.50
N ILE A 541 16.92 8.20 0.37
CA ILE A 541 17.71 7.78 1.54
C ILE A 541 18.35 6.39 1.38
N GLY A 542 18.24 5.79 0.19
CA GLY A 542 18.68 4.43 -0.10
C GLY A 542 17.71 3.33 0.36
N HIS A 543 18.12 2.08 0.14
CA HIS A 543 17.36 0.87 0.49
C HIS A 543 18.24 -0.11 1.26
N PHE A 544 18.11 -0.08 2.59
CA PHE A 544 18.96 -0.81 3.54
C PHE A 544 19.00 -2.32 3.26
N GLY A 545 17.84 -2.97 3.15
CA GLY A 545 17.76 -4.43 2.90
C GLY A 545 18.39 -4.89 1.57
N LEU A 546 18.42 -4.03 0.55
CA LEU A 546 19.04 -4.34 -0.75
C LEU A 546 20.50 -3.89 -0.83
N ALA A 547 20.99 -3.23 0.23
CA ALA A 547 22.24 -2.48 0.25
C ALA A 547 22.39 -1.55 -0.95
N SER A 548 21.30 -0.93 -1.40
CA SER A 548 21.27 -0.08 -2.60
C SER A 548 21.24 1.40 -2.22
N SER A 549 21.97 2.25 -2.93
CA SER A 549 22.01 3.70 -2.70
C SER A 549 20.91 4.46 -3.45
N CYS A 550 20.23 3.80 -4.41
CA CYS A 550 19.21 4.44 -5.24
C CYS A 550 18.31 3.36 -5.83
N TYR A 551 17.06 3.30 -5.38
CA TYR A 551 16.11 2.26 -5.78
C TYR A 551 14.71 2.84 -5.96
N ALA A 552 14.02 2.40 -7.01
CA ALA A 552 12.63 2.72 -7.31
C ALA A 552 11.98 1.54 -8.02
N HIS A 553 10.66 1.41 -7.92
CA HIS A 553 9.94 0.38 -8.64
C HIS A 553 9.55 0.87 -10.05
N PHE A 554 9.86 0.06 -11.06
CA PHE A 554 9.59 0.27 -12.47
C PHE A 554 8.90 -0.94 -13.14
N THR A 555 9.09 -2.13 -12.58
CA THR A 555 8.88 -3.40 -13.27
C THR A 555 7.48 -4.01 -13.11
N SER A 556 6.51 -3.31 -12.50
CA SER A 556 5.15 -3.85 -12.36
C SER A 556 4.04 -2.78 -12.45
N PRO A 557 3.96 -2.02 -13.56
CA PRO A 557 3.00 -0.94 -13.73
C PRO A 557 1.53 -1.42 -13.88
N ILE A 558 1.26 -2.70 -14.17
CA ILE A 558 -0.12 -3.22 -14.22
C ILE A 558 -0.74 -3.23 -12.82
N ARG A 559 0.08 -3.44 -11.79
CA ARG A 559 -0.36 -3.68 -10.40
C ARG A 559 0.17 -2.69 -9.37
N ARG A 560 1.00 -1.72 -9.76
CA ARG A 560 1.53 -0.67 -8.87
C ARG A 560 1.49 0.71 -9.54
N TYR A 561 0.79 1.65 -8.91
CA TYR A 561 0.70 3.02 -9.41
C TYR A 561 2.05 3.78 -9.40
N PRO A 562 2.95 3.61 -8.41
CA PRO A 562 4.28 4.24 -8.45
C PRO A 562 5.09 3.87 -9.69
N ASP A 563 5.03 2.62 -10.14
CA ASP A 563 5.67 2.16 -11.38
C ASP A 563 5.06 2.86 -12.60
N LEU A 564 3.72 3.01 -12.64
CA LEU A 564 3.04 3.75 -13.71
C LEU A 564 3.49 5.21 -13.79
N VAL A 565 3.74 5.86 -12.63
CA VAL A 565 4.30 7.21 -12.58
C VAL A 565 5.72 7.24 -13.12
N VAL A 566 6.56 6.28 -12.74
CA VAL A 566 7.93 6.13 -13.26
C VAL A 566 7.92 5.95 -14.78
N HIS A 567 7.00 5.14 -15.32
CA HIS A 567 6.84 4.94 -16.76
C HIS A 567 6.52 6.24 -17.52
N ARG A 568 5.69 7.12 -16.95
CA ARG A 568 5.37 8.43 -17.54
C ARG A 568 6.58 9.37 -17.61
N MET A 569 7.48 9.26 -16.64
CA MET A 569 8.70 10.08 -16.55
C MET A 569 9.85 9.51 -17.37
N LEU A 570 9.86 8.20 -17.62
CA LEU A 570 10.90 7.52 -18.38
C LEU A 570 10.78 7.85 -19.87
N GLN A 571 11.58 8.81 -20.30
CA GLN A 571 11.81 9.18 -21.69
C GLN A 571 12.96 8.38 -22.30
N ASP A 572 12.94 8.24 -23.63
CA ASP A 572 14.00 7.57 -24.38
C ASP A 572 15.37 8.20 -24.07
N ALA A 573 16.40 7.37 -23.89
CA ALA A 573 17.72 7.73 -23.40
C ALA A 573 18.84 6.82 -23.91
#